data_AF-A0A2V2FSX8-F1
#
_entry.id   AF-A0A2V2FSX8-F1
#
_cell.length_a   1.000
_cell.length_b   1.000
_cell.length_c   1.000
_cell.angle_alpha   90.00
_cell.angle_beta   90.00
_cell.angle_gamma   90.00
#
_symmetry.space_group_name_H-M   'P 1'
#
loop_
_entity.id
_entity.type
_entity.pdbx_description
1 polymer ?
#
loop_
_entity_poly.entity_id
_entity_poly.type
_entity_poly.pdbx_seq_one_letter_code
_entity_poly.pdbx_strand_id
1 'polypeptide(L)'
;MYIVIFTSFIALLLTFLESKRIMPNGMRWGFVLVTFLGCIHYDYGNDYMNYMNDYKMDTKYPFDLIGIVTDEYIKEPGWVLLSYLFKPIGGFFMMVAALNIFQNIIVYKTIKKYVEKNWWLMAVFTYLFSTCLYLLNFSMMRQGLVVCVFLWSWQWIVEKKWIKTIVVLFVCANIHKSALVLLPFAFWGFIPMKNGKLLVLSIIVAFASLWMMSSLMSEILLSLMVIEEVADYAMKYGNSTEVETFRMGYLLGLIPFFLALRYLFFDKSEDGQGRKSLVTLSVVPFLINPFSSVIPLISRVAYYFIAYQILAYPIIYKYVNCYFLRYVFLFIYVLLMLYTYFGFFGSPIWIGKYTIFKTIFSQIF
;
A
#
# COMPACT_ATOMS: atom_id res chain seq x y z
N MET A 1 10.54 4.12 16.15
CA MET A 1 11.09 3.00 15.38
C MET A 1 11.02 1.67 16.14
N TYR A 2 11.85 1.46 17.19
CA TYR A 2 12.04 0.13 17.78
C TYR A 2 10.74 -0.55 18.24
N ILE A 3 9.82 0.20 18.85
CA ILE A 3 8.51 -0.33 19.30
C ILE A 3 7.71 -0.91 18.13
N VAL A 4 7.66 -0.20 16.99
CA VAL A 4 6.94 -0.65 15.79
C VAL A 4 7.59 -1.91 15.24
N ILE A 5 8.92 -1.92 15.11
CA ILE A 5 9.68 -3.07 14.61
C ILE A 5 9.48 -4.30 15.49
N PHE A 6 9.64 -4.13 16.80
CA PHE A 6 9.47 -5.21 17.78
C PHE A 6 8.05 -5.79 17.75
N THR A 7 7.03 -4.92 17.72
CA THR A 7 5.63 -5.35 17.64
C THR A 7 5.34 -6.09 16.33
N SER A 8 5.90 -5.63 15.21
CA SER A 8 5.80 -6.32 13.92
C SER A 8 6.42 -7.72 13.95
N PHE A 9 7.59 -7.89 14.59
CA PHE A 9 8.20 -9.22 14.76
C PHE A 9 7.38 -10.14 15.67
N ILE A 10 6.78 -9.61 16.75
CA ILE A 10 5.86 -10.40 17.59
C ILE A 10 4.65 -10.85 16.78
N ALA A 11 4.02 -9.95 16.02
CA ALA A 11 2.87 -10.29 15.19
C ALA A 11 3.21 -11.35 14.13
N LEU A 12 4.42 -11.28 13.56
CA LEU A 12 4.94 -12.27 12.64
C LEU A 12 5.18 -13.63 13.32
N LEU A 13 5.76 -13.64 14.53
CA LEU A 13 5.95 -14.85 15.33
C LEU A 13 4.61 -15.51 15.68
N LEU A 14 3.62 -14.75 16.13
CA LEU A 14 2.29 -15.29 16.44
C LEU A 14 1.62 -15.87 15.18
N THR A 15 1.79 -15.21 14.03
CA THR A 15 1.33 -15.73 12.74
C THR A 15 2.02 -17.05 12.38
N PHE A 16 3.34 -17.14 12.60
CA PHE A 16 4.11 -18.37 12.40
C PHE A 16 3.56 -19.53 13.26
N LEU A 17 3.37 -19.30 14.55
CA LEU A 17 2.85 -20.31 15.48
C LEU A 17 1.47 -20.83 15.05
N GLU A 18 0.59 -19.95 14.56
CA GLU A 18 -0.71 -20.38 14.02
C GLU A 18 -0.57 -21.15 12.70
N SER A 19 0.32 -20.71 11.81
CA SER A 19 0.57 -21.39 10.53
C SER A 19 1.05 -22.84 10.75
N LYS A 20 1.84 -23.07 11.80
CA LYS A 20 2.34 -24.38 12.24
C LYS A 20 1.38 -25.16 13.14
N ARG A 21 0.17 -24.63 13.38
CA ARG A 21 -0.85 -25.24 14.26
C ARG A 21 -0.39 -25.41 15.72
N ILE A 22 0.60 -24.63 16.16
CA ILE A 22 1.12 -24.63 17.54
C ILE A 22 0.21 -23.80 18.44
N MET A 23 -0.28 -22.66 17.96
CA MET A 23 -1.15 -21.75 18.70
C MET A 23 -2.37 -21.37 17.86
N PRO A 24 -3.62 -21.62 18.32
CA PRO A 24 -4.80 -21.15 17.60
C PRO A 24 -4.90 -19.61 17.66
N ASN A 25 -5.38 -18.98 16.59
CA ASN A 25 -5.61 -17.53 16.51
C ASN A 25 -4.36 -16.63 16.66
N GLY A 26 -3.15 -17.17 16.54
CA GLY A 26 -1.92 -16.37 16.63
C GLY A 26 -1.88 -15.17 15.68
N MET A 27 -2.25 -15.33 14.40
CA MET A 27 -2.34 -14.21 13.45
C MET A 27 -3.36 -13.17 13.92
N ARG A 28 -4.51 -13.59 14.47
CA ARG A 28 -5.51 -12.65 15.00
C ARG A 28 -4.93 -11.81 16.14
N TRP A 29 -4.22 -12.43 17.09
CA TRP A 29 -3.57 -11.71 18.18
C TRP A 29 -2.45 -10.80 17.68
N GLY A 30 -1.67 -11.24 16.69
CA GLY A 30 -0.69 -10.38 16.01
C GLY A 30 -1.32 -9.13 15.41
N PHE A 31 -2.45 -9.28 14.70
CA PHE A 31 -3.21 -8.16 14.16
C PHE A 31 -3.80 -7.25 15.26
N VAL A 32 -4.27 -7.81 16.38
CA VAL A 32 -4.73 -7.01 17.53
C VAL A 32 -3.59 -6.15 18.09
N LEU A 33 -2.38 -6.70 18.23
CA LEU A 33 -1.22 -5.96 18.73
C LEU A 33 -0.81 -4.79 17.82
N VAL A 34 -0.67 -5.04 16.51
CA VAL A 34 -0.31 -3.97 15.56
C VAL A 34 -1.42 -2.94 15.40
N THR A 35 -2.69 -3.38 15.50
CA THR A 35 -3.85 -2.47 15.51
C THR A 35 -3.83 -1.58 16.74
N PHE A 36 -3.59 -2.17 17.92
CA PHE A 36 -3.52 -1.41 19.18
C PHE A 36 -2.42 -0.36 19.12
N LEU A 37 -1.22 -0.73 18.63
CA LEU A 37 -0.13 0.20 18.41
C LEU A 37 -0.52 1.34 17.45
N GLY A 38 -1.19 0.99 16.34
CA GLY A 38 -1.75 1.95 15.39
C GLY A 38 -2.85 2.84 15.99
N CYS A 39 -3.60 2.39 17.00
CA CYS A 39 -4.63 3.23 17.63
C CYS A 39 -4.05 4.29 18.56
N ILE A 40 -2.95 3.96 19.24
CA ILE A 40 -2.40 4.82 20.29
C ILE A 40 -1.28 5.75 19.80
N HIS A 41 -0.84 5.66 18.54
CA HIS A 41 0.29 6.45 18.06
C HIS A 41 -0.04 7.96 18.00
N TYR A 42 0.99 8.76 18.23
CA TYR A 42 0.94 10.21 18.14
C TYR A 42 2.20 10.76 17.47
N ASP A 43 2.05 11.77 16.60
CA ASP A 43 3.17 12.46 15.94
C ASP A 43 4.24 11.50 15.40
N TYR A 44 3.78 10.44 14.73
CA TYR A 44 4.63 9.40 14.16
C TYR A 44 4.49 9.39 12.65
N GLY A 45 5.53 9.82 11.95
CA GLY A 45 5.50 10.04 10.51
C GLY A 45 5.38 11.51 10.11
N ASN A 46 5.38 11.78 8.81
CA ASN A 46 5.54 13.13 8.28
C ASN A 46 4.23 13.92 8.22
N ASP A 47 3.12 13.23 7.98
CA ASP A 47 1.85 13.89 7.65
C ASP A 47 0.87 13.93 8.84
N TYR A 48 1.14 13.19 9.92
CA TYR A 48 0.25 13.07 11.09
C TYR A 48 -0.17 14.43 11.65
N MET A 49 0.79 15.33 11.91
CA MET A 49 0.51 16.64 12.50
C MET A 49 -0.22 17.57 11.53
N ASN A 50 0.02 17.44 10.23
CA ASN A 50 -0.75 18.19 9.24
C ASN A 50 -2.21 17.76 9.26
N TYR A 51 -2.48 16.45 9.28
CA TYR A 51 -3.85 15.95 9.41
C TYR A 51 -4.54 16.37 10.70
N MET A 52 -3.81 16.46 11.82
CA MET A 52 -4.35 16.96 13.08
C MET A 52 -4.69 18.46 12.99
N ASN A 53 -3.85 19.25 12.31
CA ASN A 53 -4.09 20.68 12.10
C ASN A 53 -5.27 20.91 11.16
N ASP A 54 -5.33 20.19 10.04
CA ASP A 54 -6.46 20.20 9.10
C ASP A 54 -7.76 19.88 9.85
N TYR A 55 -7.77 18.79 10.63
CA TYR A 55 -8.92 18.42 11.46
C TYR A 55 -9.38 19.56 12.37
N LYS A 56 -8.45 20.26 13.04
CA LYS A 56 -8.77 21.39 13.93
C LYS A 56 -9.34 22.57 13.16
N MET A 57 -8.85 22.84 11.95
CA MET A 57 -9.37 23.90 11.08
C MET A 57 -10.76 23.54 10.56
N ASP A 58 -10.91 22.34 10.00
CA ASP A 58 -12.16 21.81 9.44
C ASP A 58 -13.28 21.84 10.47
N THR A 59 -12.99 21.38 11.70
CA THR A 59 -13.98 21.24 12.76
C THR A 59 -14.11 22.47 13.67
N LYS A 60 -13.43 23.58 13.35
CA LYS A 60 -13.50 24.84 14.11
C LYS A 60 -14.92 25.42 14.10
N TYR A 61 -15.58 25.34 12.96
CA TYR A 61 -16.92 25.89 12.77
C TYR A 61 -18.02 24.84 13.01
N PRO A 62 -19.29 25.25 13.14
CA PRO A 62 -20.42 24.32 13.12
C PRO A 62 -20.47 23.54 11.81
N PHE A 63 -21.03 22.34 11.86
CA PHE A 63 -21.20 21.49 10.68
C PHE A 63 -22.10 22.16 9.65
N ASP A 64 -21.60 22.33 8.43
CA ASP A 64 -22.35 22.80 7.26
C ASP A 64 -22.13 21.86 6.09
N LEU A 65 -23.12 21.00 5.82
CA LEU A 65 -23.04 20.03 4.72
C LEU A 65 -22.99 20.70 3.36
N ILE A 66 -23.72 21.79 3.17
CA ILE A 66 -23.79 22.47 1.86
C ILE A 66 -22.42 23.08 1.60
N GLY A 67 -21.90 23.87 2.55
CA GLY A 67 -20.55 24.42 2.50
C GLY A 67 -19.50 23.35 2.22
N ILE A 68 -19.51 22.22 2.95
CA ILE A 68 -18.52 21.15 2.74
C ILE A 68 -18.53 20.58 1.31
N VAL A 69 -19.71 20.44 0.71
CA VAL A 69 -19.85 19.81 -0.62
C VAL A 69 -19.69 20.82 -1.77
N THR A 70 -20.00 22.10 -1.54
CA THR A 70 -19.97 23.14 -2.59
C THR A 70 -18.74 24.03 -2.54
N ASP A 71 -18.00 24.07 -1.43
CA ASP A 71 -16.83 24.93 -1.29
C ASP A 71 -15.67 24.43 -2.17
N GLU A 72 -15.29 25.25 -3.15
CA GLU A 72 -14.21 24.98 -4.08
C GLU A 72 -12.84 24.86 -3.40
N TYR A 73 -12.69 25.42 -2.19
CA TYR A 73 -11.45 25.34 -1.41
C TYR A 73 -11.34 24.01 -0.63
N ILE A 74 -12.44 23.28 -0.43
CA ILE A 74 -12.44 21.97 0.23
C ILE A 74 -12.11 20.89 -0.81
N LYS A 75 -10.83 20.51 -0.86
CA LYS A 75 -10.32 19.55 -1.85
C LYS A 75 -10.84 18.11 -1.69
N GLU A 76 -11.18 17.70 -0.47
CA GLU A 76 -11.50 16.30 -0.12
C GLU A 76 -12.68 16.24 0.89
N PRO A 77 -13.93 16.48 0.44
CA PRO A 77 -15.09 16.64 1.32
C PRO A 77 -15.37 15.39 2.16
N GLY A 78 -15.09 14.19 1.63
CA GLY A 78 -15.25 12.94 2.36
C GLY A 78 -14.34 12.83 3.59
N TRP A 79 -13.14 13.41 3.54
CA TRP A 79 -12.26 13.48 4.72
C TRP A 79 -12.81 14.45 5.77
N VAL A 80 -13.31 15.61 5.35
CA VAL A 80 -13.92 16.61 6.25
C VAL A 80 -15.15 16.03 6.95
N LEU A 81 -16.01 15.33 6.21
CA LEU A 81 -17.17 14.63 6.79
C LEU A 81 -16.74 13.61 7.84
N LEU A 82 -15.63 12.89 7.62
CA LEU A 82 -15.07 11.96 8.60
C LEU A 82 -14.60 12.69 9.86
N SER A 83 -13.93 13.85 9.72
CA SER A 83 -13.53 14.69 10.85
C SER A 83 -14.74 15.09 11.70
N TYR A 84 -15.84 15.54 11.09
CA TYR A 84 -17.07 15.90 11.81
C TYR A 84 -17.75 14.69 12.46
N LEU A 85 -17.74 13.52 11.81
CA LEU A 85 -18.31 12.29 12.37
C LEU A 85 -17.64 11.89 13.69
N PHE A 86 -16.33 12.08 13.81
CA PHE A 86 -15.58 11.70 15.00
C PHE A 86 -15.47 12.81 16.05
N LYS A 87 -15.77 14.07 15.70
CA LYS A 87 -15.81 15.22 16.62
C LYS A 87 -16.51 14.94 17.96
N PRO A 88 -17.72 14.34 18.03
CA PRO A 88 -18.41 14.11 19.30
C PRO A 88 -17.86 12.96 20.15
N ILE A 89 -17.03 12.05 19.60
CA ILE A 89 -16.65 10.78 20.25
C ILE A 89 -15.15 10.66 20.54
N GLY A 90 -14.46 11.79 20.70
CA GLY A 90 -13.01 11.85 20.98
C GLY A 90 -12.17 12.46 19.85
N GLY A 91 -12.82 12.96 18.81
CA GLY A 91 -12.21 13.77 17.75
C GLY A 91 -11.14 13.04 16.94
N PHE A 92 -10.07 13.76 16.60
CA PHE A 92 -9.01 13.27 15.71
C PHE A 92 -8.39 11.94 16.17
N PHE A 93 -8.13 11.78 17.47
CA PHE A 93 -7.52 10.55 17.98
C PHE A 93 -8.44 9.34 17.84
N MET A 94 -9.75 9.52 18.07
CA MET A 94 -10.73 8.44 17.84
C MET A 94 -10.85 8.11 16.35
N MET A 95 -10.80 9.11 15.47
CA MET A 95 -10.78 8.90 14.03
C MET A 95 -9.57 8.06 13.61
N VAL A 96 -8.36 8.41 14.06
CA VAL A 96 -7.13 7.67 13.78
C VAL A 96 -7.21 6.22 14.29
N ALA A 97 -7.76 6.01 15.48
CA ALA A 97 -7.97 4.67 16.02
C ALA A 97 -8.96 3.86 15.17
N ALA A 98 -10.10 4.44 14.79
CA ALA A 98 -11.09 3.79 13.95
C ALA A 98 -10.54 3.40 12.57
N LEU A 99 -9.74 4.29 11.96
CA LEU A 99 -9.04 4.01 10.70
C LEU A 99 -8.10 2.81 10.84
N ASN A 100 -7.25 2.80 11.88
CA ASN A 100 -6.31 1.71 12.12
C ASN A 100 -7.02 0.37 12.37
N ILE A 101 -8.12 0.37 13.13
CA ILE A 101 -8.96 -0.82 13.35
C ILE A 101 -9.52 -1.32 12.02
N PHE A 102 -10.14 -0.43 11.24
CA PHE A 102 -10.78 -0.79 9.99
C PHE A 102 -9.77 -1.35 8.96
N GLN A 103 -8.64 -0.66 8.77
CA GLN A 103 -7.58 -1.07 7.86
C GLN A 103 -6.99 -2.43 8.22
N ASN A 104 -6.64 -2.65 9.49
CA ASN A 104 -6.06 -3.92 9.92
C ASN A 104 -7.06 -5.08 9.87
N ILE A 105 -8.35 -4.84 10.16
CA ILE A 105 -9.41 -5.85 9.97
C ILE A 105 -9.52 -6.26 8.50
N ILE A 106 -9.48 -5.29 7.59
CA ILE A 106 -9.50 -5.55 6.14
C ILE A 106 -8.33 -6.45 5.75
N VAL A 107 -7.11 -6.07 6.12
CA VAL A 107 -5.90 -6.81 5.73
C VAL A 107 -5.94 -8.22 6.31
N TYR A 108 -6.25 -8.36 7.61
CA TYR A 108 -6.41 -9.66 8.27
C TYR A 108 -7.41 -10.57 7.56
N LYS A 109 -8.63 -10.07 7.30
CA LYS A 109 -9.70 -10.84 6.64
C LYS A 109 -9.31 -11.20 5.21
N THR A 110 -8.64 -10.31 4.50
CA THR A 110 -8.23 -10.54 3.11
C THR A 110 -7.14 -11.62 3.04
N ILE A 111 -6.12 -11.55 3.90
CA ILE A 111 -5.09 -12.61 4.00
C ILE A 111 -5.75 -13.95 4.34
N LYS A 112 -6.63 -13.98 5.35
CA LYS A 112 -7.31 -15.22 5.77
C LYS A 112 -8.19 -15.83 4.68
N LYS A 113 -8.80 -15.00 3.83
CA LYS A 113 -9.69 -15.44 2.74
C LYS A 113 -8.94 -15.92 1.51
N TYR A 114 -7.85 -15.24 1.12
CA TYR A 114 -7.21 -15.44 -0.19
C TYR A 114 -5.83 -16.09 -0.13
N VAL A 115 -5.18 -16.18 1.04
CA VAL A 115 -3.85 -16.78 1.19
C VAL A 115 -3.97 -18.12 1.90
N GLU A 116 -3.30 -19.14 1.36
CA GLU A 116 -3.18 -20.44 1.99
C GLU A 116 -2.46 -20.36 3.34
N LYS A 117 -2.93 -21.11 4.34
CA LYS A 117 -2.44 -21.02 5.73
C LYS A 117 -0.91 -21.16 5.88
N ASN A 118 -0.29 -22.03 5.07
CA ASN A 118 1.16 -22.24 5.11
C ASN A 118 1.97 -21.02 4.62
N TRP A 119 1.32 -20.08 3.92
CA TRP A 119 1.92 -18.88 3.36
C TRP A 119 1.47 -17.58 4.05
N TRP A 120 0.67 -17.67 5.11
CA TRP A 120 0.27 -16.49 5.90
C TRP A 120 1.47 -15.71 6.42
N LEU A 121 2.55 -16.41 6.81
CA LEU A 121 3.78 -15.77 7.28
C LEU A 121 4.34 -14.79 6.23
N MET A 122 4.37 -15.20 4.97
CA MET A 122 4.88 -14.37 3.89
C MET A 122 3.97 -13.16 3.65
N ALA A 123 2.65 -13.36 3.59
CA ALA A 123 1.69 -12.28 3.39
C ALA A 123 1.75 -11.23 4.52
N VAL A 124 1.81 -11.68 5.78
CA VAL A 124 1.93 -10.80 6.95
C VAL A 124 3.29 -10.11 6.97
N PHE A 125 4.38 -10.79 6.60
CA PHE A 125 5.70 -10.18 6.46
C PHE A 125 5.68 -9.04 5.41
N THR A 126 5.12 -9.30 4.22
CA THR A 126 4.99 -8.28 3.17
C THR A 126 4.21 -7.06 3.66
N TYR A 127 3.14 -7.25 4.42
CA TYR A 127 2.35 -6.15 4.99
C TYR A 127 3.13 -5.34 6.02
N LEU A 128 3.75 -6.01 7.00
CA LEU A 128 4.36 -5.37 8.16
C LEU A 128 5.71 -4.70 7.87
N PHE A 129 6.49 -5.26 6.92
CA PHE A 129 7.85 -4.80 6.62
C PHE A 129 7.94 -4.03 5.29
N SER A 130 6.80 -3.71 4.67
CA SER A 130 6.75 -2.74 3.57
C SER A 130 6.56 -1.33 4.14
N THR A 131 7.42 -0.41 3.71
CA THR A 131 7.33 1.02 4.06
C THR A 131 6.05 1.67 3.50
N CYS A 132 5.45 1.06 2.48
CA CYS A 132 4.30 1.57 1.75
C CYS A 132 2.98 0.89 2.13
N LEU A 133 2.97 0.04 3.18
CA LEU A 133 1.79 -0.67 3.66
C LEU A 133 1.50 -0.37 5.13
N TYR A 134 1.93 -1.22 6.07
CA TYR A 134 1.65 -1.00 7.49
C TYR A 134 2.24 0.32 8.01
N LEU A 135 3.49 0.62 7.67
CA LEU A 135 4.17 1.84 8.12
C LEU A 135 3.52 3.11 7.52
N LEU A 136 2.99 3.02 6.30
CA LEU A 136 2.29 4.09 5.61
C LEU A 136 1.12 4.63 6.44
N ASN A 137 0.39 3.75 7.14
CA ASN A 137 -0.81 4.11 7.89
C ASN A 137 -0.56 5.06 9.08
N PHE A 138 0.67 5.10 9.61
CA PHE A 138 1.05 6.04 10.66
C PHE A 138 1.20 7.47 10.14
N SER A 139 1.67 7.62 8.90
CA SER A 139 1.89 8.93 8.28
C SER A 139 0.77 9.27 7.32
N MET A 140 0.70 8.59 6.18
CA MET A 140 -0.16 8.90 5.04
C MET A 140 -1.53 8.24 5.17
N MET A 141 -2.21 8.46 6.30
CA MET A 141 -3.42 7.73 6.71
C MET A 141 -4.58 7.79 5.69
N ARG A 142 -4.78 8.93 5.00
CA ARG A 142 -5.81 9.05 3.94
C ARG A 142 -5.52 8.09 2.79
N GLN A 143 -4.29 8.10 2.27
CA GLN A 143 -3.87 7.21 1.20
C GLN A 143 -3.85 5.74 1.66
N GLY A 144 -3.32 5.48 2.86
CA GLY A 144 -3.30 4.14 3.45
C GLY A 144 -4.69 3.52 3.58
N LEU A 145 -5.72 4.33 3.86
CA LEU A 145 -7.11 3.87 3.89
C LEU A 145 -7.54 3.39 2.50
N VAL A 146 -7.29 4.20 1.47
CA VAL A 146 -7.63 3.86 0.08
C VAL A 146 -6.89 2.60 -0.37
N VAL A 147 -5.59 2.46 -0.04
CA VAL A 147 -4.79 1.25 -0.32
C VAL A 147 -5.45 0.00 0.26
N CYS A 148 -5.87 0.04 1.54
CA CYS A 148 -6.53 -1.09 2.19
C CYS A 148 -7.92 -1.36 1.58
N VAL A 149 -8.71 -0.33 1.32
CA VAL A 149 -10.05 -0.49 0.72
C VAL A 149 -9.96 -1.03 -0.71
N PHE A 150 -8.96 -0.63 -1.49
CA PHE A 150 -8.76 -1.16 -2.83
C PHE A 150 -8.35 -2.64 -2.79
N LEU A 151 -7.49 -3.04 -1.86
CA LEU A 151 -7.20 -4.44 -1.59
C LEU A 151 -8.47 -5.22 -1.20
N TRP A 152 -9.32 -4.65 -0.33
CA TRP A 152 -10.59 -5.27 0.07
C TRP A 152 -11.57 -5.41 -1.10
N SER A 153 -11.54 -4.45 -2.03
CA SER A 153 -12.40 -4.43 -3.22
C SER A 153 -12.10 -5.57 -4.18
N TRP A 154 -10.97 -6.25 -4.04
CA TRP A 154 -10.65 -7.47 -4.79
C TRP A 154 -11.81 -8.48 -4.81
N GLN A 155 -12.50 -8.63 -3.68
CA GLN A 155 -13.64 -9.56 -3.58
C GLN A 155 -14.79 -9.23 -4.55
N TRP A 156 -14.99 -7.95 -4.88
CA TRP A 156 -16.03 -7.52 -5.81
C TRP A 156 -15.50 -7.45 -7.24
N ILE A 157 -14.22 -7.09 -7.41
CA ILE A 157 -13.54 -7.09 -8.70
C ILE A 157 -13.55 -8.51 -9.30
N VAL A 158 -13.15 -9.53 -8.53
CA VAL A 158 -13.11 -10.92 -9.02
C VAL A 158 -14.50 -11.48 -9.32
N GLU A 159 -15.51 -11.03 -8.56
CA GLU A 159 -16.92 -11.37 -8.78
C GLU A 159 -17.59 -10.51 -9.86
N LYS A 160 -16.83 -9.62 -10.54
CA LYS A 160 -17.32 -8.70 -11.59
C LYS A 160 -18.43 -7.74 -11.11
N LYS A 161 -18.52 -7.49 -9.80
CA LYS A 161 -19.47 -6.56 -9.16
C LYS A 161 -18.97 -5.11 -9.28
N TRP A 162 -18.76 -4.66 -10.51
CA TRP A 162 -18.11 -3.39 -10.83
C TRP A 162 -18.85 -2.17 -10.28
N ILE A 163 -20.18 -2.16 -10.25
CA ILE A 163 -20.98 -1.05 -9.67
C ILE A 163 -20.60 -0.85 -8.20
N LYS A 164 -20.59 -1.94 -7.43
CA LYS A 164 -20.21 -1.89 -6.01
C LYS A 164 -18.77 -1.40 -5.84
N THR A 165 -17.86 -1.86 -6.70
CA THR A 165 -16.46 -1.40 -6.68
C THR A 165 -16.34 0.08 -7.01
N ILE A 166 -17.04 0.59 -8.04
CA ILE A 166 -17.03 2.02 -8.40
C ILE A 166 -17.55 2.87 -7.25
N VAL A 167 -18.69 2.50 -6.65
CA VAL A 167 -19.26 3.26 -5.53
C VAL A 167 -18.26 3.36 -4.37
N VAL A 168 -17.63 2.24 -4.01
CA VAL A 168 -16.62 2.23 -2.94
C VAL A 168 -15.39 3.08 -3.30
N LEU A 169 -14.88 2.97 -4.53
CA LEU A 169 -13.71 3.74 -4.97
C LEU A 169 -14.03 5.23 -5.14
N PHE A 170 -15.26 5.58 -5.47
CA PHE A 170 -15.71 6.96 -5.53
C PHE A 170 -15.79 7.58 -4.12
N VAL A 171 -16.27 6.83 -3.12
CA VAL A 171 -16.16 7.25 -1.70
C VAL A 171 -14.70 7.46 -1.31
N CYS A 172 -13.80 6.55 -1.70
CA CYS A 172 -12.37 6.73 -1.49
C CYS A 172 -11.81 8.00 -2.18
N ALA A 173 -12.28 8.34 -3.38
CA ALA A 173 -11.86 9.55 -4.09
C ALA A 173 -12.25 10.84 -3.38
N ASN A 174 -13.33 10.82 -2.60
CA ASN A 174 -13.74 11.95 -1.76
C ASN A 174 -12.89 12.06 -0.48
N ILE A 175 -12.20 10.99 -0.07
CA ILE A 175 -11.27 10.99 1.06
C ILE A 175 -9.85 11.31 0.61
N HIS A 176 -9.45 10.78 -0.55
CA HIS A 176 -8.15 11.00 -1.12
C HIS A 176 -8.24 11.05 -2.65
N LYS A 177 -8.02 12.24 -3.23
CA LYS A 177 -8.33 12.52 -4.64
C LYS A 177 -7.65 11.58 -5.63
N SER A 178 -6.43 11.11 -5.33
CA SER A 178 -5.69 10.22 -6.22
C SER A 178 -6.34 8.84 -6.40
N ALA A 179 -7.32 8.46 -5.58
CA ALA A 179 -8.10 7.24 -5.75
C ALA A 179 -8.90 7.19 -7.07
N LEU A 180 -9.11 8.34 -7.73
CA LEU A 180 -9.74 8.39 -9.07
C LEU A 180 -9.01 7.51 -10.09
N VAL A 181 -7.68 7.38 -9.97
CA VAL A 181 -6.86 6.50 -10.82
C VAL A 181 -7.29 5.03 -10.73
N LEU A 182 -7.96 4.64 -9.65
CA LEU A 182 -8.40 3.27 -9.41
C LEU A 182 -9.75 2.93 -10.07
N LEU A 183 -10.53 3.92 -10.51
CA LEU A 183 -11.86 3.70 -11.10
C LEU A 183 -11.85 2.74 -12.31
N PRO A 184 -10.91 2.83 -13.27
CA PRO A 184 -10.82 1.86 -14.36
C PRO A 184 -10.63 0.42 -13.89
N PHE A 185 -9.96 0.22 -12.75
CA PHE A 185 -9.71 -1.11 -12.18
C PHE A 185 -10.96 -1.75 -11.56
N ALA A 186 -12.07 -1.02 -11.44
CA ALA A 186 -13.37 -1.62 -11.12
C ALA A 186 -13.82 -2.64 -12.18
N PHE A 187 -13.38 -2.47 -13.43
CA PHE A 187 -13.68 -3.36 -14.55
C PHE A 187 -12.62 -4.46 -14.74
N TRP A 188 -11.61 -4.53 -13.88
CA TRP A 188 -10.47 -5.43 -14.03
C TRP A 188 -10.87 -6.93 -14.10
N GLY A 189 -11.95 -7.32 -13.41
CA GLY A 189 -12.48 -8.69 -13.43
C GLY A 189 -13.02 -9.15 -14.79
N PHE A 190 -13.23 -8.23 -15.74
CA PHE A 190 -13.68 -8.55 -17.11
C PHE A 190 -12.53 -8.85 -18.06
N ILE A 191 -11.29 -8.49 -17.71
CA ILE A 191 -10.13 -8.69 -18.60
C ILE A 191 -9.82 -10.19 -18.70
N PRO A 192 -9.85 -10.80 -19.90
CA PRO A 192 -9.58 -12.22 -20.07
C PRO A 192 -8.11 -12.55 -19.80
N MET A 193 -7.84 -13.47 -18.87
CA MET A 193 -6.48 -13.92 -18.50
C MET A 193 -6.14 -15.31 -19.07
N LYS A 194 -6.94 -15.77 -20.05
CA LYS A 194 -6.78 -17.10 -20.66
C LYS A 194 -5.47 -17.23 -21.44
N ASN A 195 -5.13 -16.22 -22.25
CA ASN A 195 -3.93 -16.24 -23.06
C ASN A 195 -2.72 -15.65 -22.31
N GLY A 196 -2.12 -16.47 -21.45
CA GLY A 196 -0.97 -16.07 -20.63
C GLY A 196 0.23 -15.57 -21.45
N LYS A 197 0.44 -16.10 -22.65
CA LYS A 197 1.53 -15.66 -23.55
C LYS A 197 1.32 -14.23 -24.02
N LEU A 198 0.11 -13.93 -24.51
CA LEU A 198 -0.25 -12.57 -24.95
C LEU A 198 -0.17 -11.59 -23.78
N LEU A 199 -0.68 -11.98 -22.60
CA LEU A 199 -0.62 -11.15 -21.40
C LEU A 199 0.82 -10.80 -21.01
N VAL A 200 1.71 -11.80 -20.99
CA VAL A 200 3.13 -11.58 -20.67
C VAL A 200 3.80 -10.71 -21.73
N LEU A 201 3.51 -10.95 -23.02
CA LEU A 201 4.02 -10.09 -24.10
C LEU A 201 3.56 -8.64 -23.92
N SER A 202 2.28 -8.41 -23.63
CA SER A 202 1.74 -7.07 -23.38
C SER A 202 2.43 -6.39 -22.19
N ILE A 203 2.68 -7.12 -21.10
CA ILE A 203 3.40 -6.58 -19.93
C ILE A 203 4.86 -6.24 -20.27
N ILE A 204 5.56 -7.11 -21.02
CA ILE A 204 6.95 -6.86 -21.43
C ILE A 204 7.03 -5.65 -22.37
N VAL A 205 6.13 -5.57 -23.36
CA VAL A 205 6.06 -4.44 -24.28
C VAL A 205 5.76 -3.15 -23.52
N ALA A 206 4.79 -3.16 -22.60
CA ALA A 206 4.48 -2.00 -21.76
C ALA A 206 5.65 -1.59 -20.87
N PHE A 207 6.33 -2.55 -20.22
CA PHE A 207 7.50 -2.29 -19.40
C PHE A 207 8.63 -1.66 -20.23
N ALA A 208 8.94 -2.25 -21.40
CA ALA A 208 9.97 -1.73 -22.29
C ALA A 208 9.62 -0.34 -22.84
N SER A 209 8.37 -0.12 -23.27
CA SER A 209 7.94 1.19 -23.80
C SER A 209 7.99 2.27 -22.74
N LEU A 210 7.48 1.98 -21.53
CA LEU A 210 7.51 2.93 -20.41
C LEU A 210 8.94 3.25 -19.99
N TRP A 211 9.83 2.25 -19.96
CA TRP A 211 11.24 2.47 -19.68
C TRP A 211 11.92 3.34 -20.75
N MET A 212 11.71 3.05 -22.04
CA MET A 212 12.28 3.84 -23.15
C MET A 212 11.77 5.28 -23.16
N MET A 213 10.53 5.51 -22.72
CA MET A 213 9.91 6.83 -22.62
C MET A 213 10.16 7.53 -21.28
N SER A 214 10.96 6.95 -20.37
CA SER A 214 11.19 7.51 -19.04
C SER A 214 11.82 8.90 -19.09
N SER A 215 12.78 9.15 -19.97
CA SER A 215 13.39 10.47 -20.16
C SER A 215 12.40 11.52 -20.68
N LEU A 216 11.64 11.19 -21.75
CA LEU A 216 10.62 12.07 -22.31
C LEU A 216 9.52 12.40 -21.30
N MET A 217 9.04 11.39 -20.57
CA MET A 217 8.07 11.59 -19.49
C MET A 217 8.67 12.48 -18.40
N SER A 218 9.96 12.33 -18.09
CA SER A 218 10.65 13.19 -17.13
C SER A 218 10.64 14.65 -17.53
N GLU A 219 10.95 14.95 -18.78
CA GLU A 219 10.97 16.31 -19.30
C GLU A 219 9.56 16.93 -19.31
N ILE A 220 8.55 16.18 -19.77
CA ILE A 220 7.15 16.61 -19.73
C ILE A 220 6.73 16.91 -18.30
N LEU A 221 7.02 16.00 -17.37
CA LEU A 221 6.64 16.14 -15.98
C LEU A 221 7.39 17.29 -15.28
N LEU A 222 8.68 17.49 -15.57
CA LEU A 222 9.46 18.64 -15.10
C LEU A 222 8.90 19.97 -15.63
N SER A 223 8.46 20.02 -16.89
CA SER A 223 7.80 21.21 -17.43
C SER A 223 6.45 21.52 -16.76
N LEU A 224 5.77 20.50 -16.23
CA LEU A 224 4.56 20.67 -15.42
C LEU A 224 4.88 21.10 -13.97
N MET A 225 6.14 21.05 -13.53
CA MET A 225 6.54 21.52 -12.20
C MET A 225 6.50 23.05 -12.05
N VAL A 226 6.21 23.80 -13.11
CA VAL A 226 5.86 25.23 -13.04
C VAL A 226 4.53 25.44 -12.29
N ILE A 227 3.73 24.38 -12.08
CA ILE A 227 2.57 24.40 -11.19
C ILE A 227 3.05 24.39 -9.73
N GLU A 228 2.71 25.43 -8.96
CA GLU A 228 3.17 25.66 -7.57
C GLU A 228 3.06 24.42 -6.65
N GLU A 229 1.97 23.65 -6.75
CA GLU A 229 1.77 22.44 -5.94
C GLU A 229 2.81 21.34 -6.19
N VAL A 230 3.32 21.24 -7.42
CA VAL A 230 4.33 20.23 -7.79
C VAL A 230 5.73 20.72 -7.41
N ALA A 231 5.99 22.03 -7.54
CA ALA A 231 7.23 22.67 -7.12
C ALA A 231 7.47 22.53 -5.61
N ASP A 232 6.49 22.87 -4.77
CA ASP A 232 6.58 22.77 -3.31
C ASP A 232 6.83 21.33 -2.86
N TYR A 233 6.19 20.36 -3.53
CA TYR A 233 6.36 18.95 -3.23
C TYR A 233 7.76 18.44 -3.62
N ALA A 234 8.26 18.82 -4.80
CA ALA A 234 9.60 18.45 -5.23
C ALA A 234 10.69 19.15 -4.41
N MET A 235 10.50 20.39 -3.97
CA MET A 235 11.45 21.03 -3.05
C MET A 235 11.49 20.33 -1.70
N LYS A 236 10.35 19.82 -1.20
CA LYS A 236 10.26 19.12 0.09
C LYS A 236 10.80 17.69 0.06
N TYR A 237 10.72 16.99 -1.08
CA TYR A 237 11.05 15.55 -1.19
C TYR A 237 12.03 15.18 -2.31
N GLY A 238 12.45 16.13 -3.15
CA GLY A 238 13.20 15.90 -4.40
C GLY A 238 14.73 15.93 -4.30
N ASN A 239 15.30 16.13 -3.11
CA ASN A 239 16.75 16.14 -2.93
C ASN A 239 17.41 14.74 -2.89
N SER A 240 16.68 13.66 -3.19
CA SER A 240 17.29 12.36 -3.46
C SER A 240 17.64 12.25 -4.95
N THR A 241 18.69 12.94 -5.37
CA THR A 241 19.28 12.88 -6.72
C THR A 241 20.06 11.58 -6.96
N GLU A 242 19.59 10.45 -6.44
CA GLU A 242 19.99 9.14 -6.96
C GLU A 242 18.93 8.71 -7.97
N VAL A 243 19.16 9.02 -9.25
CA VAL A 243 18.60 8.21 -10.34
C VAL A 243 18.89 6.76 -9.94
N GLU A 244 17.87 5.91 -9.84
CA GLU A 244 18.03 4.47 -9.62
C GLU A 244 18.81 3.88 -10.81
N THR A 245 20.13 4.07 -10.77
CA THR A 245 21.07 3.36 -11.61
C THR A 245 20.87 1.88 -11.35
N PHE A 246 21.07 1.08 -12.39
CA PHE A 246 20.86 -0.37 -12.41
C PHE A 246 21.82 -1.08 -11.44
N ARG A 247 21.65 -0.88 -10.15
CA ARG A 247 22.44 -1.45 -9.06
C ARG A 247 21.93 -2.87 -8.79
N MET A 248 22.80 -3.71 -8.24
CA MET A 248 22.47 -5.11 -7.93
C MET A 248 21.19 -5.25 -7.08
N GLY A 249 20.91 -4.29 -6.19
CA GLY A 249 19.68 -4.27 -5.38
C GLY A 249 18.40 -4.16 -6.21
N TYR A 250 18.39 -3.33 -7.27
CA TYR A 250 17.25 -3.20 -8.18
C TYR A 250 17.01 -4.50 -8.96
N LEU A 251 18.08 -5.10 -9.50
CA LEU A 251 18.02 -6.37 -10.21
C LEU A 251 17.45 -7.51 -9.35
N LEU A 252 17.91 -7.61 -8.10
CA LEU A 252 17.38 -8.58 -7.14
C LEU A 252 15.91 -8.25 -6.78
N GLY A 253 15.54 -6.97 -6.76
CA GLY A 253 14.17 -6.50 -6.58
C GLY A 253 13.21 -6.91 -7.71
N LEU A 254 13.72 -7.24 -8.90
CA LEU A 254 12.91 -7.73 -10.04
C LEU A 254 12.60 -9.23 -9.98
N ILE A 255 13.15 -9.99 -9.01
CA ILE A 255 12.87 -11.43 -8.89
C ILE A 255 11.36 -11.71 -8.80
N PRO A 256 10.56 -11.05 -7.94
CA PRO A 256 9.11 -11.27 -7.90
C PRO A 256 8.42 -10.94 -9.24
N PHE A 257 8.90 -9.94 -9.97
CA PHE A 257 8.38 -9.59 -11.30
C PHE A 257 8.57 -10.73 -12.30
N PHE A 258 9.79 -11.28 -12.41
CA PHE A 258 10.05 -12.41 -13.30
C PHE A 258 9.31 -13.69 -12.87
N LEU A 259 9.18 -13.94 -11.57
CA LEU A 259 8.39 -15.06 -11.06
C LEU A 259 6.90 -14.91 -11.39
N ALA A 260 6.37 -13.68 -11.33
CA ALA A 260 5.01 -13.37 -11.74
C ALA A 260 4.81 -13.60 -13.25
N LEU A 261 5.72 -13.12 -14.11
CA LEU A 261 5.65 -13.40 -15.55
C LEU A 261 5.70 -14.90 -15.85
N ARG A 262 6.58 -15.63 -15.18
CA ARG A 262 6.65 -17.10 -15.31
C ARG A 262 5.33 -17.75 -14.89
N TYR A 263 4.73 -17.33 -13.79
CA TYR A 263 3.43 -17.82 -13.35
C TYR A 263 2.35 -17.55 -14.40
N LEU A 264 2.23 -16.32 -14.89
CA LEU A 264 1.23 -15.93 -15.89
C LEU A 264 1.40 -16.69 -17.22
N PHE A 265 2.65 -16.97 -17.63
CA PHE A 265 2.95 -17.68 -18.87
C PHE A 265 2.60 -19.17 -18.81
N PHE A 266 2.99 -19.85 -17.73
CA PHE A 266 2.94 -21.31 -17.66
C PHE A 266 1.72 -21.87 -16.94
N ASP A 267 1.07 -21.11 -16.06
CA ASP A 267 -0.11 -21.62 -15.36
C ASP A 267 -1.25 -21.84 -16.37
N LYS A 268 -1.79 -23.06 -16.40
CA LYS A 268 -2.93 -23.44 -17.27
C LYS A 268 -4.19 -23.78 -16.47
N SER A 269 -4.24 -23.43 -15.18
CA SER A 269 -5.36 -23.81 -14.32
C SER A 269 -6.68 -23.17 -14.78
N GLU A 270 -7.76 -23.94 -14.80
CA GLU A 270 -9.10 -23.46 -15.20
C GLU A 270 -9.68 -22.43 -14.20
N ASP A 271 -9.37 -22.59 -12.91
CA ASP A 271 -9.62 -21.61 -11.82
C ASP A 271 -8.64 -20.41 -11.87
N GLY A 272 -7.70 -20.41 -12.81
CA GLY A 272 -6.58 -19.47 -12.88
C GLY A 272 -6.97 -18.03 -13.22
N GLN A 273 -8.19 -17.79 -13.72
CA GLN A 273 -8.61 -16.44 -14.14
C GLN A 273 -8.49 -15.41 -13.00
N GLY A 274 -8.99 -15.74 -11.80
CA GLY A 274 -8.91 -14.85 -10.64
C GLY A 274 -7.48 -14.68 -10.14
N ARG A 275 -6.72 -15.78 -10.02
CA ARG A 275 -5.33 -15.75 -9.52
C ARG A 275 -4.38 -15.03 -10.47
N LYS A 276 -4.49 -15.27 -11.78
CA LYS A 276 -3.72 -14.55 -12.81
C LYS A 276 -4.05 -13.07 -12.78
N SER A 277 -5.33 -12.72 -12.73
CA SER A 277 -5.77 -11.32 -12.64
C SER A 277 -5.19 -10.60 -11.41
N LEU A 278 -5.15 -11.28 -10.26
CA LEU A 278 -4.50 -10.79 -9.05
C LEU A 278 -2.98 -10.63 -9.22
N VAL A 279 -2.31 -11.62 -9.80
CA VAL A 279 -0.86 -11.56 -10.04
C VAL A 279 -0.51 -10.43 -11.01
N THR A 280 -1.33 -10.19 -12.04
CA THR A 280 -1.14 -9.06 -12.95
C THR A 280 -1.26 -7.72 -12.24
N LEU A 281 -2.20 -7.53 -11.32
CA LEU A 281 -2.27 -6.31 -10.51
C LEU A 281 -1.00 -6.11 -9.67
N SER A 282 -0.45 -7.18 -9.12
CA SER A 282 0.79 -7.10 -8.31
C SER A 282 2.04 -6.72 -9.12
N VAL A 283 1.96 -6.80 -10.45
CA VAL A 283 3.03 -6.44 -11.39
C VAL A 283 3.01 -4.95 -11.75
N VAL A 284 1.86 -4.28 -11.63
CA VAL A 284 1.70 -2.85 -11.97
C VAL A 284 2.74 -1.92 -11.29
N PRO A 285 3.14 -2.11 -10.01
CA PRO A 285 4.19 -1.29 -9.40
C PRO A 285 5.51 -1.30 -10.19
N PHE A 286 5.90 -2.44 -10.75
CA PHE A 286 7.12 -2.54 -11.54
C PHE A 286 7.04 -1.77 -12.86
N LEU A 287 5.84 -1.55 -13.40
CA LEU A 287 5.62 -0.70 -14.57
C LEU A 287 5.72 0.79 -14.23
N ILE A 288 5.46 1.16 -12.97
CA ILE A 288 5.44 2.55 -12.49
C ILE A 288 6.82 2.97 -11.96
N ASN A 289 7.58 2.05 -11.34
CA ASN A 289 8.90 2.32 -10.75
C ASN A 289 9.91 3.03 -11.68
N PRO A 290 9.96 2.79 -13.01
CA PRO A 290 10.87 3.54 -13.89
C PRO A 290 10.68 5.07 -13.84
N PHE A 291 9.52 5.54 -13.37
CA PHE A 291 9.19 6.96 -13.23
C PHE A 291 9.31 7.48 -11.79
N SER A 292 9.55 6.62 -10.80
CA SER A 292 9.61 7.07 -9.40
C SER A 292 10.84 7.91 -9.09
N SER A 293 11.91 7.77 -9.87
CA SER A 293 13.13 8.58 -9.79
C SER A 293 12.93 10.02 -10.29
N VAL A 294 11.82 10.29 -10.97
CA VAL A 294 11.53 11.55 -11.64
C VAL A 294 10.62 12.42 -10.79
N ILE A 295 9.49 11.87 -10.35
CA ILE A 295 8.56 12.52 -9.44
C ILE A 295 8.16 11.53 -8.35
N PRO A 296 8.55 11.76 -7.08
CA PRO A 296 8.16 10.90 -5.97
C PRO A 296 6.64 10.76 -5.79
N LEU A 297 5.83 11.70 -6.29
CA LEU A 297 4.37 11.62 -6.30
C LEU A 297 3.83 10.45 -7.18
N ILE A 298 4.48 10.14 -8.31
CA ILE A 298 4.07 9.02 -9.18
C ILE A 298 4.27 7.69 -8.47
N SER A 299 5.33 7.58 -7.66
CA SER A 299 5.59 6.39 -6.84
C SER A 299 4.44 6.06 -5.88
N ARG A 300 3.67 7.07 -5.43
CA ARG A 300 2.51 6.87 -4.54
C ARG A 300 1.36 6.15 -5.23
N VAL A 301 1.20 6.27 -6.55
CA VAL A 301 0.20 5.50 -7.31
C VAL A 301 0.52 4.01 -7.26
N ALA A 302 1.81 3.63 -7.24
CA ALA A 302 2.22 2.24 -7.13
C ALA A 302 1.75 1.59 -5.81
N TYR A 303 1.59 2.36 -4.72
CA TYR A 303 1.24 1.83 -3.40
C TYR A 303 -0.10 1.09 -3.40
N TYR A 304 -1.06 1.56 -4.21
CA TYR A 304 -2.35 0.89 -4.39
C TYR A 304 -2.21 -0.55 -4.90
N PHE A 305 -1.25 -0.77 -5.80
CA PHE A 305 -1.00 -2.07 -6.40
C PHE A 305 -0.01 -2.91 -5.60
N ILE A 306 0.90 -2.28 -4.83
CA ILE A 306 1.78 -2.97 -3.88
C ILE A 306 0.95 -3.77 -2.86
N ALA A 307 -0.24 -3.30 -2.47
CA ALA A 307 -1.11 -4.07 -1.56
C ALA A 307 -1.51 -5.44 -2.12
N TYR A 308 -1.63 -5.60 -3.44
CA TYR A 308 -1.92 -6.90 -4.06
C TYR A 308 -0.75 -7.88 -3.96
N GLN A 309 0.47 -7.40 -3.71
CA GLN A 309 1.64 -8.28 -3.48
C GLN A 309 1.49 -9.10 -2.20
N ILE A 310 0.74 -8.62 -1.19
CA ILE A 310 0.37 -9.39 0.02
C ILE A 310 -0.27 -10.74 -0.36
N LEU A 311 -1.08 -10.75 -1.42
CA LEU A 311 -1.80 -11.93 -1.88
C LEU A 311 -1.06 -12.67 -3.00
N ALA A 312 -0.42 -11.93 -3.91
CA ALA A 312 0.21 -12.48 -5.10
C ALA A 312 1.53 -13.21 -4.80
N TYR A 313 2.32 -12.68 -3.88
CA TYR A 313 3.65 -13.23 -3.58
C TYR A 313 3.58 -14.68 -3.05
N PRO A 314 2.69 -15.01 -2.10
CA PRO A 314 2.39 -16.40 -1.76
C PRO A 314 2.17 -17.32 -2.97
N ILE A 315 1.43 -16.86 -3.98
CA ILE A 315 1.08 -17.64 -5.17
C ILE A 315 2.31 -17.86 -6.06
N ILE A 316 3.02 -16.80 -6.42
CA ILE A 316 4.15 -16.88 -7.36
C ILE A 316 5.34 -17.64 -6.78
N TYR A 317 5.60 -17.51 -5.47
CA TYR A 317 6.69 -18.24 -4.81
C TYR A 317 6.35 -19.71 -4.59
N LYS A 318 5.08 -20.03 -4.28
CA LYS A 318 4.60 -21.41 -4.26
C LYS A 318 4.77 -22.10 -5.61
N TYR A 319 4.67 -21.35 -6.71
CA TYR A 319 4.77 -21.88 -8.07
C TYR A 319 6.22 -22.19 -8.54
N VAL A 320 7.23 -21.91 -7.72
CA VAL A 320 8.63 -22.28 -7.99
C VAL A 320 8.84 -23.76 -7.66
N ASN A 321 8.93 -24.63 -8.67
CA ASN A 321 8.98 -26.09 -8.48
C ASN A 321 10.23 -26.58 -7.73
N CYS A 322 11.40 -25.97 -7.99
CA CYS A 322 12.64 -26.33 -7.31
C CYS A 322 12.66 -25.77 -5.88
N TYR A 323 12.65 -26.65 -4.89
CA TYR A 323 12.66 -26.27 -3.48
C TYR A 323 13.85 -25.39 -3.11
N PHE A 324 15.06 -25.74 -3.57
CA PHE A 324 16.27 -24.95 -3.31
C PHE A 324 16.11 -23.52 -3.85
N LEU A 325 15.76 -23.37 -5.13
CA LEU A 325 15.56 -22.04 -5.74
C LEU A 325 14.44 -21.25 -5.06
N ARG A 326 13.36 -21.91 -4.65
CA ARG A 326 12.27 -21.27 -3.91
C ARG A 326 12.78 -20.65 -2.61
N TYR A 327 13.53 -21.40 -1.81
CA TYR A 327 14.09 -20.89 -0.55
C TYR A 327 15.13 -19.80 -0.78
N VAL A 328 15.97 -19.91 -1.82
CA VAL A 328 16.92 -18.86 -2.20
C VAL A 328 16.19 -17.56 -2.55
N PHE A 329 15.17 -17.61 -3.41
CA PHE A 329 14.40 -16.42 -3.77
C PHE A 329 13.65 -15.82 -2.58
N LEU A 330 13.12 -16.66 -1.68
CA LEU A 330 12.47 -16.19 -0.45
C LEU A 330 13.47 -15.50 0.48
N PHE A 331 14.67 -16.06 0.63
CA PHE A 331 15.73 -15.46 1.44
C PHE A 331 16.14 -14.10 0.88
N ILE A 332 16.37 -14.00 -0.45
CA ILE A 332 16.68 -12.73 -1.11
C ILE A 332 15.55 -11.71 -0.90
N TYR A 333 14.30 -12.12 -1.07
CA TYR A 333 13.14 -11.25 -0.83
C TYR A 333 13.10 -10.70 0.60
N VAL A 334 13.26 -11.57 1.60
CA VAL A 334 13.28 -11.16 3.02
C VAL A 334 14.44 -10.21 3.29
N LEU A 335 15.64 -10.51 2.78
CA LEU A 335 16.82 -9.68 2.96
C LEU A 335 16.63 -8.29 2.34
N LEU A 336 16.13 -8.21 1.10
CA LEU A 336 15.87 -6.94 0.43
C LEU A 336 14.79 -6.11 1.13
N MET A 337 13.69 -6.75 1.55
CA MET A 337 12.62 -6.08 2.29
C MET A 337 13.11 -5.52 3.62
N LEU A 338 13.90 -6.29 4.38
CA LEU A 338 14.49 -5.78 5.62
C LEU A 338 15.50 -4.67 5.34
N TYR A 339 16.36 -4.83 4.34
CA TYR A 339 17.33 -3.79 3.96
C TYR A 339 16.64 -2.46 3.63
N THR A 340 15.60 -2.47 2.79
CA THR A 340 14.84 -1.26 2.45
C THR A 340 14.07 -0.70 3.65
N TYR A 341 13.48 -1.58 4.48
CA TYR A 341 12.72 -1.17 5.66
C TYR A 341 13.61 -0.53 6.75
N PHE A 342 14.78 -1.10 7.04
CA PHE A 342 15.73 -0.50 7.97
C PHE A 342 16.42 0.73 7.37
N GLY A 343 16.73 0.70 6.08
CA GLY A 343 17.27 1.85 5.34
C GLY A 343 16.33 3.06 5.38
N PHE A 344 15.01 2.85 5.35
CA PHE A 344 14.01 3.90 5.52
C PHE A 344 14.20 4.66 6.85
N PHE A 345 14.36 3.96 7.97
CA PHE A 345 14.55 4.61 9.27
C PHE A 345 15.91 5.30 9.43
N GLY A 346 16.93 4.83 8.69
CA GLY A 346 18.26 5.46 8.66
C GLY A 346 18.37 6.65 7.70
N SER A 347 17.38 6.86 6.83
CA SER A 347 17.40 7.94 5.84
C SER A 347 17.31 9.31 6.52
N PRO A 348 18.15 10.30 6.12
CA PRO A 348 18.11 11.66 6.64
C PRO A 348 16.73 12.32 6.52
N ILE A 349 15.94 11.93 5.51
CA ILE A 349 14.62 12.48 5.22
C ILE A 349 13.58 12.02 6.25
N TRP A 350 13.68 10.76 6.71
CA TRP A 350 12.62 10.11 7.49
C TRP A 350 12.99 9.93 8.97
N ILE A 351 14.29 9.88 9.30
CA ILE A 351 14.77 9.58 10.65
C ILE A 351 14.13 10.47 11.72
N GLY A 352 14.06 11.79 11.50
CA GLY A 352 13.52 12.73 12.48
C GLY A 352 12.05 12.48 12.85
N LYS A 353 11.25 11.93 11.93
CA LYS A 353 9.80 11.72 12.11
C LYS A 353 9.43 10.29 12.50
N TYR A 354 10.35 9.34 12.40
CA TYR A 354 10.10 7.92 12.68
C TYR A 354 10.97 7.33 13.80
N THR A 355 11.89 8.09 14.38
CA THR A 355 12.80 7.60 15.45
C THR A 355 12.05 7.29 16.74
N ILE A 356 11.37 8.29 17.32
CA ILE A 356 10.69 8.15 18.60
C ILE A 356 9.23 7.82 18.36
N PHE A 357 8.75 6.72 18.92
CA PHE A 357 7.33 6.39 18.89
C PHE A 357 6.66 7.04 20.10
N LYS A 358 5.75 7.99 19.86
CA LYS A 358 4.98 8.65 20.91
C LYS A 358 3.56 8.11 20.93
N THR A 359 2.90 8.22 22.07
CA THR A 359 1.51 7.80 22.23
C THR A 359 0.60 8.96 22.55
N ILE A 360 -0.68 8.83 22.23
CA ILE A 360 -1.71 9.83 22.56
C ILE A 360 -1.85 10.04 24.07
N PHE A 361 -1.39 9.09 24.91
CA PHE A 361 -1.48 9.21 26.36
C PHE A 361 -0.74 10.43 26.90
N SER A 362 0.36 10.84 26.26
CA SER A 362 1.08 12.07 26.65
C SER A 362 0.37 13.37 26.24
N GLN A 363 -0.78 13.28 25.57
CA GLN A 363 -1.61 14.42 25.17
C GLN A 363 -2.94 14.47 25.94
N ILE A 364 -3.29 13.38 26.64
CA ILE A 364 -4.57 13.23 27.37
C ILE A 364 -4.32 13.33 28.88
N PHE A 365 -3.19 12.81 29.34
CA PHE A 365 -2.66 12.96 30.70
C PHE A 365 -1.45 13.89 30.67
#